data_AF-I3V486-F1
#
_entry.id   AF-I3V486-F1
#
_cell.length_a   1.000
_cell.length_b   1.000
_cell.length_c   1.000
_cell.angle_alpha   90.00
_cell.angle_beta   90.00
_cell.angle_gamma   90.00
#
_symmetry.space_group_name_H-M   'P 1'
#
loop_
_entity.id
_entity.type
_entity.pdbx_description
1 polymer ?
#
loop_
_entity_poly.entity_id
_entity_poly.type
_entity_poly.pdbx_seq_one_letter_code
_entity_poly.pdbx_strand_id
1 'polypeptide(L)'
;MPSSWRFLLVLALFAASIPFWPLQPQRTVAEAAASPWGASYFPNIPLLTQDGEKVHFFDDLIKDKVVAINFIFTGCSDSCPVETARLRQVQKILGDRVGKDIFLYSISIDPYNDTPATLKRYAEKFGIGPGWTLLTGEPDDIEQLRRSLGLWIDGLENGRSKDHNLSLIIGNQSTGRWMKASPFESPYILADRLGNSLHNWKQASAMSNDYAQAPQIRSPSSGEQIFRTRCSSCHTVGNTEPGQPGIGPDLLGVTRQRDANWLARWLKVPDQMLAEKDPLAMLLFEQYNRLAMPNMRLGDAEVSALMSYLEEETARLQTPMANREIP
;
A
#
# COMPACT_ATOMS: atom_id res chain seq x y z
N MET A 1 5.22 60.96 -84.01
CA MET A 1 5.87 61.35 -82.73
C MET A 1 4.88 61.09 -81.58
N PRO A 2 5.34 60.89 -80.33
CA PRO A 2 4.92 59.80 -79.42
C PRO A 2 3.66 60.13 -78.56
N SER A 3 3.14 59.31 -77.60
CA SER A 3 3.67 58.12 -76.89
C SER A 3 2.55 57.29 -76.21
N SER A 4 2.83 56.01 -75.85
CA SER A 4 2.17 55.21 -74.77
C SER A 4 0.65 54.91 -74.89
N TRP A 5 0.06 53.86 -74.30
CA TRP A 5 0.52 52.85 -73.32
C TRP A 5 -0.25 51.53 -73.60
N ARG A 6 0.38 50.36 -73.48
CA ARG A 6 -0.33 49.06 -73.38
C ARG A 6 0.12 48.35 -72.11
N PHE A 7 -0.84 47.88 -71.32
CA PHE A 7 -0.58 47.06 -70.14
C PHE A 7 -0.06 45.67 -70.56
N LEU A 8 1.01 45.21 -69.90
CA LEU A 8 1.48 43.83 -69.95
C LEU A 8 1.26 43.20 -68.58
N LEU A 9 0.38 42.19 -68.53
CA LEU A 9 0.20 41.32 -67.37
C LEU A 9 1.42 40.40 -67.22
N VAL A 10 2.17 40.55 -66.12
CA VAL A 10 3.21 39.60 -65.75
C VAL A 10 2.58 38.45 -64.97
N LEU A 11 2.40 37.31 -65.64
CA LEU A 11 1.97 36.05 -65.03
C LEU A 11 3.19 35.39 -64.35
N ALA A 12 3.30 35.55 -63.03
CA ALA A 12 4.35 34.91 -62.25
C ALA A 12 4.02 33.42 -62.01
N LEU A 13 4.75 32.53 -62.67
CA LEU A 13 4.70 31.09 -62.44
C LEU A 13 5.39 30.75 -61.11
N PHE A 14 4.61 30.48 -60.06
CA PHE A 14 5.10 29.81 -58.86
C PHE A 14 5.32 28.32 -59.16
N ALA A 15 6.55 27.94 -59.46
CA ALA A 15 6.96 26.54 -59.48
C ALA A 15 7.01 26.01 -58.03
N ALA A 16 6.08 25.14 -57.66
CA ALA A 16 6.04 24.52 -56.35
C ALA A 16 7.15 23.45 -56.23
N SER A 17 8.28 23.83 -55.64
CA SER A 17 9.35 22.91 -55.25
C SER A 17 8.91 22.08 -54.03
N ILE A 18 8.36 20.89 -54.27
CA ILE A 18 8.10 19.91 -53.21
C ILE A 18 9.46 19.42 -52.68
N PRO A 19 9.80 19.66 -51.39
CA PRO A 19 11.05 19.15 -50.82
C PRO A 19 10.98 17.62 -50.76
N PHE A 20 11.88 16.96 -51.47
CA PHE A 20 11.98 15.50 -51.52
C PHE A 20 12.62 15.00 -50.21
N TRP A 21 11.82 14.97 -49.14
CA TRP A 21 12.25 14.43 -47.86
C TRP A 21 12.48 12.92 -48.04
N PRO A 22 13.70 12.40 -47.82
CA PRO A 22 13.91 10.96 -47.91
C PRO A 22 13.06 10.30 -46.83
N LEU A 23 12.17 9.39 -47.25
CA LEU A 23 11.46 8.50 -46.34
C LEU A 23 12.52 7.74 -45.54
N GLN A 24 12.73 8.16 -44.28
CA GLN A 24 13.47 7.34 -43.34
C GLN A 24 12.76 5.98 -43.31
N PRO A 25 13.48 4.86 -43.48
CA PRO A 25 12.85 3.56 -43.29
C PRO A 25 12.23 3.59 -41.91
N GLN A 26 10.92 3.36 -41.83
CA GLN A 26 10.24 3.20 -40.55
C GLN A 26 11.07 2.18 -39.79
N ARG A 27 11.63 2.58 -38.65
CA ARG A 27 12.15 1.62 -37.70
C ARG A 27 10.96 0.70 -37.43
N THR A 28 11.05 -0.53 -37.91
CA THR A 28 10.26 -1.62 -37.35
C THR A 28 10.36 -1.47 -35.85
N VAL A 29 9.23 -1.56 -35.15
CA VAL A 29 9.23 -1.52 -33.68
C VAL A 29 10.04 -2.74 -33.27
N ALA A 30 11.32 -2.52 -33.01
CA ALA A 30 12.27 -3.57 -32.74
C ALA A 30 11.79 -4.23 -31.47
N GLU A 31 11.34 -5.48 -31.63
CA GLU A 31 11.41 -6.57 -30.66
C GLU A 31 11.62 -6.05 -29.25
N ALA A 32 10.48 -5.76 -28.58
CA ALA A 32 10.41 -4.94 -27.38
C ALA A 32 11.58 -5.24 -26.44
N ALA A 33 12.56 -4.33 -26.42
CA ALA A 33 13.87 -4.60 -25.84
C ALA A 33 13.68 -5.15 -24.43
N ALA A 34 14.14 -6.39 -24.22
CA ALA A 34 13.82 -7.17 -23.04
C ALA A 34 14.05 -6.31 -21.79
N SER A 35 13.01 -6.18 -20.96
CA SER A 35 13.02 -5.33 -19.78
C SER A 35 14.33 -5.56 -19.01
N PRO A 36 15.11 -4.51 -18.68
CA PRO A 36 16.36 -4.69 -17.94
C PRO A 36 16.12 -5.35 -16.57
N TRP A 37 14.87 -5.32 -16.10
CA TRP A 37 14.34 -6.01 -14.93
C TRP A 37 13.84 -7.43 -15.27
N GLY A 38 14.67 -8.20 -15.97
CA GLY A 38 14.42 -9.59 -16.37
C GLY A 38 15.07 -10.62 -15.44
N ALA A 39 15.10 -11.88 -15.88
CA ALA A 39 15.72 -13.00 -15.15
C ALA A 39 17.24 -12.84 -14.91
N SER A 40 17.89 -11.93 -15.65
CA SER A 40 19.29 -11.54 -15.46
C SER A 40 19.51 -10.51 -14.35
N TYR A 41 18.44 -9.88 -13.85
CA TYR A 41 18.48 -8.88 -12.78
C TYR A 41 17.94 -9.43 -11.46
N PHE A 42 16.74 -10.01 -11.50
CA PHE A 42 16.13 -10.60 -10.31
C PHE A 42 16.58 -12.06 -10.15
N PRO A 43 17.12 -12.44 -8.99
CA PRO A 43 17.60 -13.80 -8.79
C PRO A 43 16.41 -14.76 -8.65
N ASN A 44 16.46 -15.92 -9.30
CA ASN A 44 15.36 -16.89 -9.31
C ASN A 44 15.41 -17.83 -8.09
N ILE A 45 15.42 -17.22 -6.91
CA ILE A 45 15.69 -17.87 -5.62
C ILE A 45 14.54 -18.80 -5.21
N PRO A 46 14.83 -20.03 -4.72
CA PRO A 46 13.81 -20.91 -4.18
C PRO A 46 13.28 -20.41 -2.82
N LEU A 47 11.97 -20.37 -2.67
CA LEU A 47 11.26 -19.97 -1.45
C LEU A 47 10.19 -21.01 -1.10
N LEU A 48 9.70 -20.96 0.14
CA LEU A 48 8.59 -21.74 0.66
C LEU A 48 7.40 -20.84 0.99
N THR A 49 6.20 -21.19 0.51
CA THR A 49 4.95 -20.51 0.87
C THR A 49 4.48 -20.88 2.28
N GLN A 50 3.47 -20.18 2.81
CA GLN A 50 2.84 -20.55 4.08
C GLN A 50 2.19 -21.95 4.10
N ASP A 51 1.91 -22.51 2.92
CA ASP A 51 1.37 -23.86 2.75
C ASP A 51 2.46 -24.93 2.52
N GLY A 52 3.74 -24.51 2.50
CA GLY A 52 4.90 -25.40 2.35
C GLY A 52 5.25 -25.73 0.90
N GLU A 53 4.65 -25.04 -0.07
CA GLU A 53 4.95 -25.22 -1.49
C GLU A 53 6.28 -24.54 -1.86
N LYS A 54 7.06 -25.18 -2.72
CA LYS A 54 8.30 -24.61 -3.27
C LYS A 54 7.98 -23.76 -4.50
N VAL A 55 8.47 -22.53 -4.51
CA VAL A 55 8.30 -21.55 -5.60
C VAL A 55 9.63 -20.85 -5.88
N HIS A 56 9.84 -20.34 -7.08
CA HIS A 56 11.04 -19.56 -7.45
C HIS A 56 10.68 -18.09 -7.65
N PHE A 57 11.48 -17.19 -7.07
CA PHE A 57 11.13 -15.77 -7.00
C PHE A 57 10.85 -15.11 -8.35
N PHE A 58 11.68 -15.35 -9.37
CA PHE A 58 11.45 -14.74 -10.68
C PHE A 58 10.27 -15.40 -11.39
N ASP A 59 10.36 -16.69 -11.69
CA ASP A 59 9.42 -17.38 -12.57
C ASP A 59 8.01 -17.52 -11.96
N ASP A 60 7.90 -17.82 -10.67
CA ASP A 60 6.61 -18.11 -10.04
C ASP A 60 5.96 -16.87 -9.39
N LEU A 61 6.75 -15.88 -8.93
CA LEU A 61 6.21 -14.75 -8.15
C LEU A 61 6.12 -13.43 -8.92
N ILE A 62 7.13 -13.03 -9.69
CA ILE A 62 7.15 -11.68 -10.29
C ILE A 62 7.04 -11.62 -11.81
N LYS A 63 7.42 -12.69 -12.53
CA LYS A 63 7.34 -12.75 -14.00
C LYS A 63 5.92 -12.53 -14.48
N ASP A 64 5.77 -11.60 -15.42
CA ASP A 64 4.50 -11.20 -16.03
C ASP A 64 3.37 -10.76 -15.07
N LYS A 65 3.74 -10.32 -13.85
CA LYS A 65 2.80 -9.94 -12.79
C LYS A 65 2.96 -8.48 -12.36
N VAL A 66 1.88 -7.91 -11.82
CA VAL A 66 1.95 -6.75 -10.93
C VAL A 66 2.04 -7.24 -9.50
N VAL A 67 3.03 -6.76 -8.76
CA VAL A 67 3.36 -7.27 -7.42
C VAL A 67 3.52 -6.15 -6.41
N ALA A 68 3.16 -6.44 -5.16
CA ALA A 68 3.60 -5.70 -3.99
C ALA A 68 4.38 -6.65 -3.07
N ILE A 69 5.61 -6.30 -2.71
CA ILE A 69 6.52 -7.13 -1.91
C ILE A 69 6.97 -6.32 -0.70
N ASN A 70 6.72 -6.85 0.50
CA ASN A 70 7.34 -6.36 1.72
C ASN A 70 8.13 -7.46 2.44
N PHE A 71 8.99 -7.03 3.35
CA PHE A 71 9.74 -7.90 4.24
C PHE A 71 9.25 -7.70 5.67
N ILE A 72 9.01 -8.80 6.38
CA ILE A 72 8.42 -8.81 7.72
C ILE A 72 9.14 -9.83 8.62
N PHE A 73 8.78 -9.88 9.89
CA PHE A 73 8.94 -11.09 10.71
C PHE A 73 7.74 -11.24 11.65
N THR A 74 7.23 -12.46 11.84
CA THR A 74 5.93 -12.64 12.53
C THR A 74 5.96 -12.27 14.01
N GLY A 75 7.16 -12.29 14.63
CA GLY A 75 7.39 -11.86 16.00
C GLY A 75 7.49 -10.34 16.20
N CYS A 76 7.29 -9.51 15.18
CA CYS A 76 7.33 -8.06 15.31
C CYS A 76 6.07 -7.52 16.02
N SER A 77 6.28 -6.74 17.09
CA SER A 77 5.22 -6.11 17.91
C SER A 77 4.98 -4.63 17.60
N ASP A 78 5.61 -4.09 16.56
CA ASP A 78 5.63 -2.65 16.25
C ASP A 78 5.08 -2.35 14.84
N SER A 79 5.95 -2.25 13.83
CA SER A 79 5.57 -1.81 12.48
C SER A 79 4.84 -2.86 11.63
N CYS A 80 5.34 -4.11 11.60
CA CYS A 80 4.79 -5.14 10.69
C CYS A 80 3.28 -5.37 10.88
N PRO A 81 2.71 -5.44 12.10
CA PRO A 81 1.26 -5.50 12.30
C PRO A 81 0.48 -4.35 11.65
N VAL A 82 0.99 -3.11 11.72
CA VAL A 82 0.34 -1.91 11.17
C VAL A 82 0.41 -1.90 9.64
N GLU A 83 1.52 -2.36 9.08
CA GLU A 83 1.73 -2.55 7.65
C GLU A 83 0.84 -3.66 7.08
N THR A 84 0.82 -4.84 7.71
CA THR A 84 -0.08 -5.94 7.31
C THR A 84 -1.54 -5.50 7.38
N ALA A 85 -1.93 -4.72 8.40
CA ALA A 85 -3.27 -4.15 8.47
C ALA A 85 -3.58 -3.19 7.32
N ARG A 86 -2.63 -2.35 6.91
CA ARG A 86 -2.79 -1.46 5.74
C ARG A 86 -2.88 -2.24 4.44
N LEU A 87 -2.06 -3.27 4.24
CA LEU A 87 -2.11 -4.13 3.06
C LEU A 87 -3.41 -4.96 2.99
N ARG A 88 -4.02 -5.34 4.13
CA ARG A 88 -5.37 -5.93 4.17
C ARG A 88 -6.44 -4.97 3.65
N GLN A 89 -6.31 -3.67 3.93
CA GLN A 89 -7.20 -2.66 3.34
C GLN A 89 -7.00 -2.55 1.82
N VAL A 90 -5.75 -2.58 1.35
CA VAL A 90 -5.44 -2.60 -0.10
C VAL A 90 -6.00 -3.85 -0.78
N GLN A 91 -5.81 -5.03 -0.20
CA GLN A 91 -6.37 -6.30 -0.70
C GLN A 91 -7.89 -6.20 -0.85
N LYS A 92 -8.57 -5.60 0.14
CA LYS A 92 -10.01 -5.40 0.10
C LYS A 92 -10.47 -4.38 -0.97
N ILE A 93 -9.74 -3.28 -1.17
CA ILE A 93 -10.06 -2.28 -2.20
C ILE A 93 -9.86 -2.85 -3.61
N LEU A 94 -8.80 -3.65 -3.82
CA LEU A 94 -8.53 -4.32 -5.09
C LEU A 94 -9.45 -5.51 -5.34
N GLY A 95 -9.93 -6.16 -4.27
CA GLY A 95 -10.88 -7.27 -4.30
C GLY A 95 -10.42 -8.39 -5.24
N ASP A 96 -11.32 -8.76 -6.15
CA ASP A 96 -11.18 -9.83 -7.15
C ASP A 96 -9.98 -9.72 -8.10
N ARG A 97 -9.24 -8.61 -8.10
CA ARG A 97 -7.98 -8.43 -8.84
C ARG A 97 -6.80 -9.15 -8.18
N VAL A 98 -6.83 -9.27 -6.85
CA VAL A 98 -5.77 -9.91 -6.07
C VAL A 98 -5.79 -11.41 -6.31
N GLY A 99 -4.68 -11.97 -6.78
CA GLY A 99 -4.55 -13.35 -7.21
C GLY A 99 -4.90 -13.61 -8.68
N LYS A 100 -5.29 -12.58 -9.46
CA LYS A 100 -5.52 -12.70 -10.90
C LYS A 100 -4.45 -11.96 -11.70
N ASP A 101 -4.35 -10.65 -11.52
CA ASP A 101 -3.38 -9.79 -12.22
C ASP A 101 -2.54 -8.92 -11.27
N ILE A 102 -2.91 -8.87 -9.99
CA ILE A 102 -2.14 -8.24 -8.90
C ILE A 102 -1.86 -9.30 -7.83
N PHE A 103 -0.64 -9.33 -7.30
CA PHE A 103 -0.23 -10.30 -6.28
C PHE A 103 0.48 -9.59 -5.11
N LEU A 104 0.24 -10.05 -3.89
CA LEU A 104 0.85 -9.49 -2.68
C LEU A 104 1.79 -10.53 -2.06
N TYR A 105 2.97 -10.10 -1.62
CA TYR A 105 4.00 -10.98 -1.09
C TYR A 105 4.61 -10.41 0.19
N SER A 106 4.61 -11.20 1.25
CA SER A 106 5.27 -10.85 2.52
C SER A 106 6.33 -11.87 2.84
N ILE A 107 7.59 -11.47 2.75
CA ILE A 107 8.75 -12.36 2.85
C ILE A 107 9.38 -12.22 4.24
N SER A 108 9.57 -13.33 4.94
CA SER A 108 10.19 -13.29 6.28
C SER A 108 11.69 -12.98 6.21
N ILE A 109 12.17 -12.13 7.11
CA ILE A 109 13.60 -11.94 7.41
C ILE A 109 14.11 -12.82 8.56
N ASP A 110 13.24 -13.63 9.17
CA ASP A 110 13.52 -14.48 10.34
C ASP A 110 13.15 -15.95 10.07
N PRO A 111 13.75 -16.59 9.04
CA PRO A 111 13.34 -17.92 8.59
C PRO A 111 13.51 -19.03 9.65
N TYR A 112 14.38 -18.82 10.64
CA TYR A 112 14.56 -19.73 11.77
C TYR A 112 13.31 -19.86 12.66
N ASN A 113 12.47 -18.81 12.74
CA ASN A 113 11.25 -18.78 13.55
C ASN A 113 9.97 -18.81 12.68
N ASP A 114 10.03 -18.16 11.53
CA ASP A 114 8.94 -18.02 10.57
C ASP A 114 8.88 -19.22 9.61
N THR A 115 8.64 -20.40 10.17
CA THR A 115 8.30 -21.60 9.40
C THR A 115 6.99 -21.41 8.61
N PRO A 116 6.70 -22.20 7.56
CA PRO A 116 5.41 -22.15 6.86
C PRO A 116 4.19 -22.21 7.79
N ALA A 117 4.23 -23.07 8.82
CA ALA A 117 3.17 -23.15 9.83
C ALA A 117 3.05 -21.89 10.70
N THR A 118 4.16 -21.19 10.97
CA THR A 118 4.15 -19.89 11.65
C THR A 118 3.54 -18.81 10.76
N LEU A 119 3.95 -18.73 9.50
CA LEU A 119 3.39 -17.82 8.50
C LEU A 119 1.90 -18.04 8.29
N LYS A 120 1.44 -19.30 8.24
CA LYS A 120 0.02 -19.64 8.08
C LYS A 120 -0.82 -19.13 9.25
N ARG A 121 -0.37 -19.33 10.49
CA ARG A 121 -1.02 -18.75 11.68
C ARG A 121 -1.03 -17.22 11.67
N TYR A 122 0.02 -16.59 11.13
CA TYR A 122 0.04 -15.13 10.97
C TYR A 122 -1.01 -14.66 9.95
N ALA A 123 -1.07 -15.32 8.79
CA ALA A 123 -2.09 -15.05 7.76
C ALA A 123 -3.53 -15.20 8.29
N GLU A 124 -3.79 -16.27 9.06
CA GLU A 124 -5.07 -16.51 9.72
C GLU A 124 -5.45 -15.38 10.70
N LYS A 125 -4.53 -14.94 11.56
CA LYS A 125 -4.78 -13.86 12.53
C LYS A 125 -5.21 -12.55 11.87
N PHE A 126 -4.53 -12.16 10.80
CA PHE A 126 -4.79 -10.90 10.07
C PHE A 126 -5.92 -11.02 9.03
N GLY A 127 -6.47 -12.22 8.81
CA GLY A 127 -7.49 -12.47 7.79
C GLY A 127 -6.97 -12.22 6.37
N ILE A 128 -5.73 -12.63 6.10
CA ILE A 128 -5.09 -12.49 4.78
C ILE A 128 -5.79 -13.41 3.79
N GLY A 129 -6.36 -12.82 2.73
CA GLY A 129 -7.13 -13.53 1.71
C GLY A 129 -6.30 -14.08 0.54
N PRO A 130 -6.95 -14.72 -0.44
CA PRO A 130 -6.30 -15.23 -1.65
C PRO A 130 -5.49 -14.19 -2.42
N GLY A 131 -4.47 -14.65 -3.15
CA GLY A 131 -3.56 -13.80 -3.94
C GLY A 131 -2.55 -13.01 -3.11
N TRP A 132 -2.54 -13.19 -1.79
CA TRP A 132 -1.45 -12.75 -0.91
C TRP A 132 -0.74 -13.98 -0.33
N THR A 133 0.53 -14.15 -0.67
CA THR A 133 1.37 -15.26 -0.21
C THR A 133 2.39 -14.76 0.79
N LEU A 134 2.60 -15.52 1.88
CA LEU A 134 3.65 -15.29 2.85
C LEU A 134 4.76 -16.30 2.59
N LEU A 135 6.02 -15.83 2.57
CA LEU A 135 7.14 -16.65 2.15
C LEU A 135 8.28 -16.67 3.18
N THR A 136 9.00 -17.79 3.20
CA THR A 136 10.24 -18.00 3.95
C THR A 136 11.25 -18.73 3.04
N GLY A 137 12.50 -18.88 3.46
CA GLY A 137 13.56 -19.46 2.64
C GLY A 137 14.87 -19.59 3.42
N GLU A 138 15.96 -19.93 2.73
CA GLU A 138 17.29 -19.96 3.38
C GLU A 138 17.76 -18.54 3.73
N PRO A 139 18.49 -18.32 4.84
CA PRO A 139 18.90 -16.98 5.29
C PRO A 139 19.66 -16.17 4.24
N ASP A 140 20.64 -16.80 3.57
CA ASP A 140 21.48 -16.16 2.54
C ASP A 140 20.67 -15.79 1.29
N ASP A 141 19.68 -16.61 0.94
CA ASP A 141 18.74 -16.40 -0.14
C ASP A 141 17.83 -15.19 0.14
N ILE A 142 17.31 -15.06 1.36
CA ILE A 142 16.53 -13.89 1.81
C ILE A 142 17.39 -12.61 1.84
N GLU A 143 18.66 -12.69 2.25
CA GLU A 143 19.60 -11.57 2.16
C GLU A 143 19.87 -11.15 0.70
N GLN A 144 20.19 -12.09 -0.19
CA GLN A 144 20.41 -11.81 -1.60
C GLN A 144 19.18 -11.16 -2.24
N LEU A 145 17.98 -11.63 -1.89
CA LEU A 145 16.73 -11.04 -2.37
C LEU A 145 16.56 -9.60 -1.89
N ARG A 146 16.76 -9.30 -0.60
CA ARG A 146 16.71 -7.93 -0.07
C ARG A 146 17.75 -7.01 -0.72
N ARG A 147 18.96 -7.51 -0.98
CA ARG A 147 20.01 -6.74 -1.70
C ARG A 147 19.57 -6.43 -3.13
N SER A 148 19.07 -7.40 -3.88
CA SER A 148 18.61 -7.20 -5.27
C SER A 148 17.38 -6.28 -5.40
N LEU A 149 16.51 -6.25 -4.38
CA LEU A 149 15.38 -5.30 -4.29
C LEU A 149 15.78 -3.92 -3.73
N GLY A 150 17.07 -3.72 -3.42
CA GLY A 150 17.58 -2.47 -2.84
C GLY A 150 17.02 -2.15 -1.46
N LEU A 151 16.55 -3.16 -0.72
CA LEU A 151 16.02 -3.03 0.63
C LEU A 151 17.07 -3.26 1.71
N TRP A 152 18.20 -3.89 1.37
CA TRP A 152 19.28 -4.11 2.32
C TRP A 152 19.99 -2.81 2.76
N ILE A 153 20.33 -2.68 4.05
CA ILE A 153 21.15 -1.58 4.58
C ILE A 153 22.31 -2.13 5.42
N ASP A 154 23.52 -2.03 4.86
CA ASP A 154 24.75 -2.47 5.54
C ASP A 154 24.94 -1.72 6.87
N GLY A 155 25.26 -2.47 7.93
CA GLY A 155 25.48 -1.95 9.28
C GLY A 155 24.24 -1.90 10.17
N LEU A 156 23.03 -1.74 9.61
CA LEU A 156 21.77 -1.94 10.36
C LEU A 156 21.43 -3.42 10.47
N GLU A 157 21.46 -4.12 9.32
CA GLU A 157 21.07 -5.54 9.21
C GLU A 157 22.27 -6.46 9.53
N ASN A 158 22.87 -6.27 10.70
CA ASN A 158 24.13 -6.91 11.12
C ASN A 158 23.96 -8.18 11.98
N GLY A 159 22.76 -8.76 12.01
CA GLY A 159 22.41 -9.93 12.82
C GLY A 159 22.22 -9.67 14.33
N ARG A 160 22.47 -8.45 14.82
CA ARG A 160 22.25 -8.07 16.24
C ARG A 160 20.94 -7.33 16.48
N SER A 161 20.37 -6.73 15.45
CA SER A 161 19.02 -6.15 15.48
C SER A 161 18.13 -6.79 14.40
N LYS A 162 16.81 -6.76 14.62
CA LYS A 162 15.79 -7.07 13.60
C LYS A 162 15.28 -5.80 12.90
N ASP A 163 15.93 -4.65 13.13
CA ASP A 163 15.71 -3.44 12.34
C ASP A 163 16.02 -3.72 10.87
N HIS A 164 15.09 -3.37 9.99
CA HIS A 164 15.17 -3.61 8.56
C HIS A 164 14.42 -2.50 7.81
N ASN A 165 14.60 -2.45 6.49
CA ASN A 165 13.94 -1.46 5.65
C ASN A 165 12.45 -1.77 5.45
N LEU A 166 11.58 -1.01 6.12
CA LEU A 166 10.11 -1.06 5.99
C LEU A 166 9.59 -0.42 4.68
N SER A 167 10.32 -0.50 3.57
CA SER A 167 9.84 -0.01 2.27
C SER A 167 9.07 -1.12 1.56
N LEU A 168 7.86 -0.83 1.13
CA LEU A 168 7.12 -1.69 0.21
C LEU A 168 7.70 -1.53 -1.20
N ILE A 169 8.04 -2.62 -1.86
CA ILE A 169 8.36 -2.62 -3.30
C ILE A 169 7.10 -2.91 -4.07
N ILE A 170 6.73 -2.04 -5.01
CA ILE A 170 5.67 -2.33 -5.98
C ILE A 170 6.24 -2.29 -7.40
N GLY A 171 5.78 -3.18 -8.26
CA GLY A 171 6.24 -3.20 -9.64
C GLY A 171 5.45 -4.08 -10.59
N ASN A 172 5.79 -3.94 -11.88
CA ASN A 172 5.28 -4.73 -12.98
C ASN A 172 6.48 -5.17 -13.84
N GLN A 173 6.75 -6.47 -13.85
CA GLN A 173 7.94 -7.03 -14.49
C GLN A 173 7.93 -6.84 -16.02
N SER A 174 6.81 -7.13 -16.71
CA SER A 174 6.69 -6.99 -18.18
C SER A 174 6.89 -5.56 -18.67
N THR A 175 6.53 -4.56 -17.85
CA THR A 175 6.72 -3.12 -18.19
C THR A 175 8.03 -2.54 -17.67
N GLY A 176 8.76 -3.28 -16.83
CA GLY A 176 9.98 -2.78 -16.18
C GLY A 176 9.75 -1.63 -15.20
N ARG A 177 8.53 -1.43 -14.72
CA ARG A 177 8.19 -0.36 -13.77
C ARG A 177 8.32 -0.89 -12.35
N TRP A 178 9.24 -0.33 -11.57
CA TRP A 178 9.48 -0.68 -10.17
C TRP A 178 9.66 0.58 -9.34
N MET A 179 9.10 0.61 -8.13
CA MET A 179 9.23 1.74 -7.20
C MET A 179 9.11 1.32 -5.75
N LYS A 180 9.78 2.08 -4.87
CA LYS A 180 9.53 2.04 -3.42
C LYS A 180 8.27 2.84 -3.10
N ALA A 181 7.44 2.30 -2.22
CA ALA A 181 6.27 2.95 -1.63
C ALA A 181 6.35 2.84 -0.10
N SER A 182 5.62 3.70 0.61
CA SER A 182 5.46 3.54 2.05
C SER A 182 4.34 2.53 2.34
N PRO A 183 4.55 1.52 3.21
CA PRO A 183 3.47 0.64 3.63
C PRO A 183 2.41 1.35 4.50
N PHE A 184 2.66 2.59 4.92
CA PHE A 184 1.71 3.43 5.66
C PHE A 184 0.98 4.45 4.78
N GLU A 185 1.20 4.42 3.46
CA GLU A 185 0.50 5.26 2.48
C GLU A 185 -1.01 4.96 2.44
N SER A 186 -1.81 5.94 2.01
CA SER A 186 -3.25 5.78 1.82
C SER A 186 -3.56 4.51 1.01
N PRO A 187 -4.42 3.59 1.52
CA PRO A 187 -4.65 2.32 0.87
C PRO A 187 -5.30 2.50 -0.51
N TYR A 188 -6.05 3.59 -0.72
CA TYR A 188 -6.61 3.98 -2.02
C TYR A 188 -5.54 4.39 -3.04
N ILE A 189 -4.50 5.11 -2.61
CA ILE A 189 -3.39 5.52 -3.51
C ILE A 189 -2.54 4.31 -3.88
N LEU A 190 -2.29 3.42 -2.91
CA LEU A 190 -1.55 2.18 -3.17
C LEU A 190 -2.35 1.22 -4.07
N ALA A 191 -3.67 1.09 -3.85
CA ALA A 191 -4.56 0.35 -4.73
C ALA A 191 -4.63 0.94 -6.16
N ASP A 192 -4.69 2.27 -6.31
CA ASP A 192 -4.64 2.92 -7.63
C ASP A 192 -3.30 2.65 -8.36
N ARG A 193 -2.17 2.76 -7.64
CA ARG A 193 -0.86 2.46 -8.24
C ARG A 193 -0.77 1.01 -8.71
N LEU A 194 -1.22 0.07 -7.89
CA LEU A 194 -1.24 -1.36 -8.23
C LEU A 194 -2.22 -1.66 -9.37
N GLY A 195 -3.47 -1.20 -9.27
CA GLY A 195 -4.56 -1.55 -10.19
C GLY A 195 -4.59 -0.80 -11.52
N ASN A 196 -4.04 0.42 -11.57
CA ASN A 196 -4.10 1.32 -12.74
C ASN A 196 -2.71 1.72 -13.25
N SER A 197 -1.89 2.39 -12.43
CA SER A 197 -0.62 3.00 -12.88
C SER A 197 0.41 1.96 -13.36
N LEU A 198 0.57 0.86 -12.61
CA LEU A 198 1.44 -0.26 -12.98
C LEU A 198 0.86 -1.13 -14.11
N HIS A 199 -0.43 -1.00 -14.46
CA HIS A 199 -1.02 -1.58 -15.67
C HIS A 199 -0.99 -0.62 -16.88
N ASN A 200 -0.18 0.45 -16.83
CA ASN A 200 -0.10 1.49 -17.88
C ASN A 200 -1.45 2.17 -18.19
N TRP A 201 -2.37 2.26 -17.22
CA TRP A 201 -3.72 2.78 -17.43
C TRP A 201 -4.51 2.06 -18.55
N LYS A 202 -4.15 0.81 -18.88
CA LYS A 202 -4.83 0.01 -19.92
C LYS A 202 -6.28 -0.35 -19.57
N GLN A 203 -6.65 -0.28 -18.29
CA GLN A 203 -8.02 -0.42 -17.84
C GLN A 203 -8.61 0.99 -17.69
N ALA A 204 -9.74 1.24 -18.34
CA ALA A 204 -10.47 2.48 -18.15
C ALA A 204 -10.93 2.59 -16.70
N SER A 205 -10.80 3.78 -16.10
CA SER A 205 -11.35 4.03 -14.78
C SER A 205 -12.86 3.78 -14.79
N ALA A 206 -13.33 2.93 -13.88
CA ALA A 206 -14.77 2.71 -13.68
C ALA A 206 -15.46 3.90 -12.98
N MET A 207 -14.69 4.90 -12.53
CA MET A 207 -15.23 6.09 -11.85
C MET A 207 -15.68 7.14 -12.87
N SER A 208 -16.99 7.35 -12.96
CA SER A 208 -17.64 8.43 -13.73
C SER A 208 -17.86 9.72 -12.92
N ASN A 209 -17.17 9.87 -11.78
CA ASN A 209 -17.39 10.97 -10.85
C ASN A 209 -16.98 12.32 -11.47
N ASP A 210 -17.86 13.32 -11.35
CA ASP A 210 -17.59 14.70 -11.75
C ASP A 210 -16.71 15.41 -10.73
N TYR A 211 -15.72 16.19 -11.19
CA TYR A 211 -14.91 17.07 -10.35
C TYR A 211 -15.75 18.11 -9.60
N ALA A 212 -16.91 18.52 -10.13
CA ALA A 212 -17.84 19.40 -9.42
C ALA A 212 -18.45 18.75 -8.15
N GLN A 213 -18.34 17.43 -8.01
CA GLN A 213 -18.76 16.65 -6.83
C GLN A 213 -17.58 16.24 -5.94
N ALA A 214 -16.37 16.74 -6.20
CA ALA A 214 -15.20 16.46 -5.37
C ALA A 214 -15.39 17.05 -3.95
N PRO A 215 -15.16 16.28 -2.87
CA PRO A 215 -15.25 16.80 -1.52
C PRO A 215 -14.28 17.96 -1.28
N GLN A 216 -14.71 19.00 -0.57
CA GLN A 216 -13.79 20.07 -0.16
C GLN A 216 -12.73 19.52 0.80
N ILE A 217 -11.46 19.85 0.54
CA ILE A 217 -10.34 19.44 1.36
C ILE A 217 -10.21 20.40 2.54
N ARG A 218 -10.70 20.00 3.71
CA ARG A 218 -10.41 20.71 4.97
C ARG A 218 -9.05 20.31 5.54
N SER A 219 -8.41 21.24 6.24
CA SER A 219 -7.23 20.92 7.06
C SER A 219 -7.62 19.95 8.18
N PRO A 220 -6.94 18.80 8.32
CA PRO A 220 -7.20 17.84 9.40
C PRO A 220 -6.70 18.40 10.74
N SER A 221 -7.47 18.19 11.81
CA SER A 221 -7.04 18.52 13.18
C SER A 221 -5.84 17.66 13.59
N SER A 222 -5.10 18.04 14.65
CA SER A 222 -3.97 17.24 15.14
C SER A 222 -4.40 15.80 15.47
N GLY A 223 -5.55 15.63 16.13
CA GLY A 223 -6.13 14.32 16.42
C GLY A 223 -6.48 13.50 15.19
N GLU A 224 -7.03 14.14 14.15
CA GLU A 224 -7.31 13.48 12.88
C GLU A 224 -6.02 13.05 12.16
N GLN A 225 -4.98 13.89 12.17
CA GLN A 225 -3.68 13.56 11.59
C GLN A 225 -3.06 12.34 12.29
N ILE A 226 -3.10 12.31 13.63
CA ILE A 226 -2.67 11.16 14.43
C ILE A 226 -3.48 9.92 14.06
N PHE A 227 -4.82 10.00 14.02
CA PHE A 227 -5.67 8.87 13.66
C PHE A 227 -5.35 8.34 12.25
N ARG A 228 -5.26 9.23 11.25
CA ARG A 228 -5.02 8.87 9.84
C ARG A 228 -3.63 8.27 9.60
N THR A 229 -2.62 8.64 10.39
CA THR A 229 -1.25 8.17 10.23
C THR A 229 -0.88 6.99 11.12
N ARG A 230 -1.47 6.87 12.31
CA ARG A 230 -1.10 5.84 13.32
C ARG A 230 -2.19 4.80 13.62
N CYS A 231 -3.48 5.13 13.47
CA CYS A 231 -4.58 4.27 13.93
C CYS A 231 -5.38 3.63 12.78
N SER A 232 -5.53 4.34 11.66
CA SER A 232 -6.47 4.02 10.58
C SER A 232 -6.16 2.75 9.79
N SER A 233 -4.99 2.12 9.96
CA SER A 233 -4.70 0.81 9.38
C SER A 233 -5.51 -0.31 10.06
N CYS A 234 -5.70 -0.20 11.38
CA CYS A 234 -6.35 -1.23 12.19
C CYS A 234 -7.79 -0.84 12.58
N HIS A 235 -8.03 0.45 12.77
CA HIS A 235 -9.28 0.99 13.31
C HIS A 235 -10.08 1.79 12.28
N THR A 236 -11.40 1.76 12.44
CA THR A 236 -12.41 2.54 11.73
C THR A 236 -13.12 3.48 12.69
N VAL A 237 -13.83 4.48 12.16
CA VAL A 237 -14.82 5.28 12.91
C VAL A 237 -16.11 5.29 12.10
N GLY A 238 -17.10 4.49 12.53
CA GLY A 238 -18.44 4.40 11.94
C GLY A 238 -18.50 3.78 10.53
N ASN A 239 -17.43 3.14 10.07
CA ASN A 239 -17.27 2.65 8.69
C ASN A 239 -16.94 1.14 8.64
N THR A 240 -17.31 0.39 9.67
CA THR A 240 -17.15 -1.07 9.69
C THR A 240 -18.24 -1.75 8.87
N GLU A 241 -17.86 -2.74 8.05
CA GLU A 241 -18.81 -3.54 7.29
C GLU A 241 -19.60 -4.50 8.19
N PRO A 242 -20.92 -4.62 8.01
CA PRO A 242 -21.73 -5.57 8.76
C PRO A 242 -21.19 -7.01 8.64
N GLY A 243 -20.98 -7.67 9.77
CA GLY A 243 -20.62 -9.10 9.82
C GLY A 243 -19.13 -9.42 9.64
N GLN A 244 -18.25 -8.45 9.39
CA GLN A 244 -16.79 -8.66 9.41
C GLN A 244 -16.12 -7.87 10.54
N PRO A 245 -15.55 -8.54 11.56
CA PRO A 245 -14.66 -7.88 12.50
C PRO A 245 -13.48 -7.21 11.77
N GLY A 246 -13.18 -5.96 12.15
CA GLY A 246 -11.94 -5.30 11.76
C GLY A 246 -10.73 -5.94 12.43
N ILE A 247 -9.52 -5.52 12.02
CA ILE A 247 -8.28 -5.92 12.70
C ILE A 247 -8.24 -5.36 14.12
N GLY A 248 -8.71 -4.13 14.31
CA GLY A 248 -9.12 -3.59 15.60
C GLY A 248 -10.61 -3.24 15.63
N PRO A 249 -11.14 -2.85 16.80
CA PRO A 249 -12.50 -2.34 16.95
C PRO A 249 -12.76 -1.06 16.14
N ASP A 250 -14.01 -0.89 15.72
CA ASP A 250 -14.54 0.43 15.36
C ASP A 250 -14.54 1.33 16.61
N LEU A 251 -14.13 2.59 16.44
CA LEU A 251 -13.99 3.55 17.53
C LEU A 251 -15.15 4.54 17.65
N LEU A 252 -16.23 4.37 16.87
CA LEU A 252 -17.41 5.23 16.97
C LEU A 252 -18.01 5.19 18.39
N GLY A 253 -17.96 6.32 19.09
CA GLY A 253 -18.42 6.46 20.46
C GLY A 253 -17.51 5.85 21.53
N VAL A 254 -16.26 5.48 21.21
CA VAL A 254 -15.33 4.89 22.20
C VAL A 254 -15.10 5.82 23.40
N THR A 255 -15.04 7.13 23.16
CA THR A 255 -14.93 8.21 24.16
C THR A 255 -16.12 8.30 25.11
N ARG A 256 -17.29 7.80 24.70
CA ARG A 256 -18.52 7.77 25.49
C ARG A 256 -18.74 6.43 26.20
N GLN A 257 -18.11 5.36 25.71
CA GLN A 257 -18.28 3.98 26.20
C GLN A 257 -17.18 3.51 27.15
N ARG A 258 -16.06 4.25 27.25
CA ARG A 258 -14.88 3.88 28.04
C ARG A 258 -14.55 4.96 29.05
N ASP A 259 -14.04 4.54 30.21
CA ASP A 259 -13.45 5.47 31.17
C ASP A 259 -12.28 6.24 30.51
N ALA A 260 -12.25 7.54 30.72
CA ALA A 260 -11.30 8.42 30.06
C ALA A 260 -9.84 8.16 30.50
N ASN A 261 -9.62 7.77 31.77
CA ASN A 261 -8.28 7.45 32.27
C ASN A 261 -7.80 6.11 31.74
N TRP A 262 -8.68 5.10 31.69
CA TRP A 262 -8.38 3.80 31.07
C TRP A 262 -8.05 3.97 29.58
N LEU A 263 -8.86 4.73 28.83
CA LEU A 263 -8.63 4.96 27.40
C LEU A 263 -7.33 5.73 27.16
N ALA A 264 -7.06 6.78 27.95
CA ALA A 264 -5.80 7.51 27.87
C ALA A 264 -4.59 6.62 28.19
N ARG A 265 -4.68 5.74 29.21
CA ARG A 265 -3.62 4.78 29.54
C ARG A 265 -3.40 3.78 28.40
N TRP A 266 -4.48 3.22 27.85
CA TRP A 266 -4.45 2.26 26.74
C TRP A 266 -3.80 2.84 25.47
N LEU A 267 -4.03 4.13 25.19
CA LEU A 267 -3.40 4.81 24.06
C LEU A 267 -1.89 5.07 24.27
N LYS A 268 -1.40 5.15 25.51
CA LYS A 268 0.02 5.40 25.84
C LYS A 268 0.84 4.12 26.00
N VAL A 269 0.28 3.09 26.63
CA VAL A 269 1.00 1.88 27.08
C VAL A 269 0.19 0.58 26.94
N PRO A 270 -0.35 0.27 25.73
CA PRO A 270 -1.18 -0.93 25.52
C PRO A 270 -0.39 -2.23 25.79
N ASP A 271 0.90 -2.23 25.45
CA ASP A 271 1.87 -3.30 25.72
C ASP A 271 2.02 -3.58 27.23
N GLN A 272 2.11 -2.54 28.06
CA GLN A 272 2.23 -2.69 29.51
C GLN A 272 0.91 -3.18 30.12
N MET A 273 -0.24 -2.67 29.65
CA MET A 273 -1.55 -3.11 30.13
C MET A 273 -1.85 -4.58 29.78
N LEU A 274 -1.37 -5.06 28.63
CA LEU A 274 -1.41 -6.49 28.29
C LEU A 274 -0.47 -7.33 29.17
N ALA A 275 0.75 -6.83 29.45
CA ALA A 275 1.69 -7.52 30.34
C ALA A 275 1.20 -7.60 31.80
N GLU A 276 0.55 -6.54 32.29
CA GLU A 276 -0.15 -6.47 33.59
C GLU A 276 -1.41 -7.33 33.63
N LYS A 277 -1.91 -7.78 32.47
CA LYS A 277 -3.19 -8.50 32.29
C LYS A 277 -4.40 -7.68 32.77
N ASP A 278 -4.45 -6.40 32.39
CA ASP A 278 -5.65 -5.56 32.59
C ASP A 278 -6.89 -6.30 32.05
N PRO A 279 -7.98 -6.45 32.84
CA PRO A 279 -9.10 -7.32 32.46
C PRO A 279 -9.79 -6.91 31.15
N LEU A 280 -9.86 -5.62 30.85
CA LEU A 280 -10.49 -5.13 29.62
C LEU A 280 -9.52 -5.24 28.43
N ALA A 281 -8.24 -4.97 28.63
CA ALA A 281 -7.21 -5.19 27.61
C ALA A 281 -7.15 -6.67 27.17
N MET A 282 -7.18 -7.60 28.13
CA MET A 282 -7.16 -9.04 27.86
C MET A 282 -8.45 -9.51 27.16
N LEU A 283 -9.61 -8.98 27.53
CA LEU A 283 -10.87 -9.27 26.84
C LEU A 283 -10.84 -8.80 25.38
N LEU A 284 -10.35 -7.58 25.13
CA LEU A 284 -10.19 -7.05 23.77
C LEU A 284 -9.16 -7.86 22.96
N PHE A 285 -8.05 -8.26 23.59
CA PHE A 285 -7.02 -9.08 22.94
C PHE A 285 -7.55 -10.44 22.48
N GLU A 286 -8.32 -11.13 23.32
CA GLU A 286 -8.98 -12.40 22.93
C GLU A 286 -10.07 -12.18 21.87
N GLN A 287 -10.82 -11.07 21.95
CA GLN A 287 -11.86 -10.72 20.97
C GLN A 287 -11.29 -10.41 19.56
N TYR A 288 -10.12 -9.78 19.48
CA TYR A 288 -9.47 -9.36 18.22
C TYR A 288 -8.28 -10.28 17.87
N ASN A 289 -8.56 -11.57 17.70
CA ASN A 289 -7.65 -12.60 17.17
C ASN A 289 -6.27 -12.73 17.86
N ARG A 290 -6.14 -12.29 19.11
CA ARG A 290 -4.83 -12.22 19.81
C ARG A 290 -3.79 -11.42 19.02
N LEU A 291 -4.25 -10.31 18.44
CA LEU A 291 -3.44 -9.24 17.90
C LEU A 291 -3.28 -8.17 19.00
N ALA A 292 -2.04 -7.98 19.45
CA ALA A 292 -1.74 -6.91 20.40
C ALA A 292 -1.77 -5.56 19.65
N MET A 293 -2.40 -4.55 20.25
CA MET A 293 -2.30 -3.18 19.75
C MET A 293 -0.86 -2.68 19.95
N PRO A 294 -0.14 -2.27 18.89
CA PRO A 294 1.21 -1.75 19.02
C PRO A 294 1.24 -0.45 19.84
N ASN A 295 2.36 -0.20 20.53
CA ASN A 295 2.55 1.06 21.24
C ASN A 295 2.91 2.17 20.24
N MET A 296 1.94 3.05 19.95
CA MET A 296 2.09 4.18 19.01
C MET A 296 2.86 5.38 19.60
N ARG A 297 3.45 5.21 20.80
CA ARG A 297 4.34 6.14 21.51
C ARG A 297 3.74 7.54 21.68
N LEU A 298 2.45 7.58 22.02
CA LEU A 298 1.68 8.83 22.14
C LEU A 298 1.98 9.56 23.47
N GLY A 299 2.30 10.85 23.39
CA GLY A 299 2.36 11.75 24.53
C GLY A 299 0.99 12.29 24.93
N ASP A 300 0.88 12.91 26.11
CA ASP A 300 -0.41 13.38 26.67
C ASP A 300 -1.16 14.37 25.75
N ALA A 301 -0.43 15.24 25.06
CA ALA A 301 -1.01 16.16 24.07
C ALA A 301 -1.56 15.44 22.83
N GLU A 302 -0.89 14.37 22.37
CA GLU A 302 -1.34 13.56 21.23
C GLU A 302 -2.57 12.71 21.60
N VAL A 303 -2.57 12.12 22.80
CA VAL A 303 -3.71 11.37 23.34
C VAL A 303 -4.93 12.26 23.50
N SER A 304 -4.76 13.45 24.10
CA SER A 304 -5.84 14.43 24.27
C SER A 304 -6.41 14.86 22.91
N ALA A 305 -5.55 15.23 21.95
CA ALA A 305 -5.99 15.59 20.61
C ALA A 305 -6.73 14.47 19.88
N LEU A 306 -6.25 13.22 19.99
CA LEU A 306 -6.88 12.04 19.40
C LEU A 306 -8.25 11.75 20.03
N MET A 307 -8.38 11.84 21.36
CA MET A 307 -9.65 11.65 22.05
C MET A 307 -10.66 12.74 21.67
N SER A 308 -10.26 14.01 21.58
CA SER A 308 -11.13 15.09 21.10
C SER A 308 -11.62 14.84 19.68
N TYR A 309 -10.73 14.44 18.76
CA TYR A 309 -11.12 14.09 17.39
C TYR A 309 -12.11 12.92 17.34
N LEU A 310 -11.92 11.86 18.14
CA LEU A 310 -12.83 10.71 18.17
C LEU A 310 -14.22 11.10 18.70
N GLU A 311 -14.30 12.03 19.66
CA GLU A 311 -15.58 12.56 20.15
C GLU A 311 -16.26 13.48 19.12
N GLU A 312 -15.52 14.40 18.52
CA GLU A 312 -16.00 15.28 17.42
C GLU A 312 -16.53 14.46 16.24
N GLU A 313 -15.78 13.46 15.79
CA GLU A 313 -16.15 12.59 14.68
C GLU A 313 -17.35 11.69 15.05
N THR A 314 -17.44 11.24 16.30
CA THR A 314 -18.63 10.54 16.81
C THR A 314 -19.86 11.45 16.78
N ALA A 315 -19.74 12.69 17.27
CA ALA A 315 -20.82 13.67 17.24
C ALA A 315 -21.25 13.96 15.79
N ARG A 316 -20.30 14.19 14.88
CA ARG A 316 -20.55 14.41 13.45
C ARG A 316 -21.29 13.23 12.80
N LEU A 317 -20.83 12.00 13.03
CA LEU A 317 -21.40 10.80 12.43
C LEU A 317 -22.76 10.40 13.02
N GLN A 318 -22.99 10.63 14.31
CA GLN A 318 -24.27 10.34 14.97
C GLN A 318 -25.31 11.47 14.84
N THR A 319 -24.90 12.68 14.46
CA THR A 319 -25.83 13.77 14.13
C THR A 319 -26.58 13.41 12.83
N PRO A 320 -27.94 13.42 12.83
CA PRO A 320 -28.74 13.16 11.64
C PRO A 320 -28.36 14.12 10.50
N MET A 321 -28.36 13.66 9.24
CA MET A 321 -27.87 14.47 8.11
C MET A 321 -28.60 15.81 7.96
N ALA A 322 -29.87 15.90 8.36
CA ALA A 322 -30.65 17.14 8.32
C ALA A 322 -30.11 18.26 9.23
N ASN A 323 -29.29 17.92 10.22
CA ASN A 323 -28.72 18.86 11.21
C ASN A 323 -27.19 18.99 11.08
N ARG A 324 -26.58 18.47 10.01
CA ARG A 324 -25.15 18.68 9.74
C ARG A 324 -24.99 19.99 8.97
N GLU A 325 -24.43 21.01 9.61
CA GLU A 325 -23.82 22.11 8.87
C GLU A 325 -22.74 21.52 7.95
N ILE A 326 -22.80 21.87 6.66
CA ILE A 326 -21.79 21.48 5.68
C ILE A 326 -20.62 22.46 5.88
N PRO A 327 -19.42 21.98 6.29
CA PRO A 327 -18.23 22.83 6.41
C PRO A 327 -17.65 23.21 5.05
#